data_AF-A0A7K0N730-F1
#
_entry.id   AF-A0A7K0N730-F1
#
_cell.length_a   1.000
_cell.length_b   1.000
_cell.length_c   1.000
_cell.angle_alpha   90.00
_cell.angle_beta   90.00
_cell.angle_gamma   90.00
#
_symmetry.space_group_name_H-M   'P 1'
#
loop_
_entity.id
_entity.type
_entity.pdbx_description
1 polymer ?
#
loop_
_entity_poly.entity_id
_entity_poly.type
_entity_poly.pdbx_seq_one_letter_code
_entity_poly.pdbx_strand_id
1 'polypeptide(L)'
;MSRPRPFVLLGLAFVVLAGGFVLWLQIGLMSSLVSVALGARNFQTGLTGAVDQLTAGDYEAALANFDEVQSAADLVRASTGGPQVQLVGSIPGFATAVDNWRVLAVAASDITTSTGELLSIFGDLSGKSGEVKIFSDGAIDIELLKQLPPRVAAVNTSINDSVAQLKLVNTSGPAAGFLATVQAKALKEAKPVQRAVSALVDLAPLLPDALGANTPKRYLIAIGNQAEMRASGGAPLTLVLVEFDDGRISIPIKGQTSTQLYPPLNAPVQWWGPAGNPFFPTNPRNAPMVVANTHPSLLYSAREMSGAWIGGDYPEVDGVITLDLSSIAAVLNAIGPIASPTYGEV
;
A
#
# COMPACT_ATOMS: atom_id res chain seq x y z
N MET A 1 5.40 16.60 79.89
CA MET A 1 5.40 16.30 78.44
C MET A 1 5.76 17.57 77.69
N SER A 2 6.98 17.66 77.18
CA SER A 2 7.50 18.83 76.45
C SER A 2 6.85 18.92 75.07
N ARG A 3 6.18 20.04 74.76
CA ARG A 3 5.66 20.31 73.41
C ARG A 3 6.82 20.34 72.41
N PRO A 4 6.77 19.63 71.28
CA PRO A 4 7.83 19.69 70.28
C PRO A 4 8.00 21.12 69.78
N ARG A 5 9.25 21.57 69.66
CA ARG A 5 9.57 22.92 69.16
C ARG A 5 9.02 23.08 67.73
N PRO A 6 8.40 24.20 67.38
CA PRO A 6 7.73 24.40 66.08
C PRO A 6 8.65 24.13 64.88
N PHE A 7 9.96 24.34 65.01
CA PHE A 7 10.97 24.03 64.01
C PHE A 7 11.13 22.52 63.72
N VAL A 8 10.91 21.65 64.72
CA VAL A 8 10.96 20.18 64.54
C VAL A 8 9.72 19.70 63.79
N LEU A 9 8.54 20.27 64.09
CA LEU A 9 7.30 19.97 63.36
C LEU A 9 7.36 20.48 61.90
N LEU A 10 7.93 21.67 61.68
CA LEU A 10 8.20 22.21 60.34
C LEU A 10 9.19 21.35 59.55
N GLY A 11 10.28 20.90 60.19
CA GLY A 11 11.25 19.99 59.57
C GLY A 11 10.64 18.64 59.20
N LEU A 12 9.80 18.08 60.08
CA LEU A 12 9.11 16.81 59.84
C LEU A 12 8.07 16.95 58.71
N ALA A 13 7.30 18.03 58.70
CA ALA A 13 6.35 18.33 57.63
C ALA A 13 7.06 18.51 56.27
N PHE A 14 8.21 19.20 56.25
CA PHE A 14 9.04 19.34 55.06
C PHE A 14 9.55 18.00 54.54
N VAL A 15 10.05 17.12 55.42
CA VAL A 15 10.53 15.78 55.04
C VAL A 15 9.40 14.91 54.50
N VAL A 16 8.20 14.97 55.11
CA VAL A 16 7.03 14.22 54.63
C VAL A 16 6.56 14.73 53.27
N LEU A 17 6.52 16.06 53.06
CA LEU A 17 6.15 16.66 51.79
C LEU A 17 7.17 16.36 50.68
N ALA A 18 8.46 16.49 50.99
CA ALA A 18 9.54 16.16 50.06
C ALA A 18 9.54 14.65 49.72
N GLY A 19 9.35 13.78 50.72
CA GLY A 19 9.26 12.34 50.53
C GLY A 19 8.03 11.93 49.70
N GLY A 20 6.87 12.52 49.97
CA GLY A 20 5.66 12.32 49.18
C GLY A 20 5.81 12.79 47.73
N PHE A 21 6.48 13.92 47.51
CA PHE A 21 6.79 14.44 46.18
C PHE A 21 7.72 13.51 45.38
N VAL A 22 8.79 12.98 46.02
CA VAL A 22 9.71 12.02 45.38
C VAL A 22 9.00 10.71 45.03
N LEU A 23 8.17 10.17 45.93
CA LEU A 23 7.40 8.95 45.67
C LEU A 23 6.39 9.16 44.52
N TRP A 24 5.68 10.29 44.51
CA TRP A 24 4.78 10.65 43.42
C TRP A 24 5.51 10.78 42.08
N LEU A 25 6.72 11.37 42.08
CA LEU A 25 7.58 11.49 40.90
C LEU A 25 8.03 10.10 40.40
N GLN A 26 8.53 9.25 41.31
CA GLN A 26 9.00 7.90 41.00
C GLN A 26 7.89 7.02 40.45
N ILE A 27 6.71 7.01 41.08
CA ILE A 27 5.55 6.21 40.64
C ILE A 27 5.12 6.66 39.24
N GLY A 28 4.99 7.97 39.00
CA GLY A 28 4.56 8.49 37.69
C GLY A 28 5.58 8.27 36.57
N LEU A 29 6.89 8.35 36.87
CA LEU A 29 7.93 8.06 35.88
C LEU A 29 8.02 6.56 35.60
N MET A 30 7.94 5.71 36.63
CA MET A 30 7.92 4.26 36.46
C MET A 30 6.71 3.79 35.66
N SER A 31 5.52 4.31 35.96
CA SER A 31 4.31 3.98 35.19
C SER A 31 4.45 4.38 33.73
N SER A 32 5.05 5.54 33.46
CA SER A 32 5.24 6.04 32.09
C SER A 32 6.30 5.23 31.33
N LEU A 33 7.40 4.84 31.98
CA LEU A 33 8.44 3.99 31.38
C LEU A 33 7.93 2.56 31.11
N VAL A 34 7.16 1.98 32.03
CA VAL A 34 6.51 0.67 31.84
C VAL A 34 5.52 0.74 30.68
N SER A 35 4.74 1.82 30.60
CA SER A 35 3.79 2.08 29.50
C SER A 35 4.48 2.14 28.14
N VAL A 36 5.65 2.78 28.05
CA VAL A 36 6.45 2.80 26.82
C VAL A 36 7.03 1.44 26.49
N ALA A 37 7.63 0.75 27.46
CA ALA A 37 8.27 -0.54 27.21
C ALA A 37 7.26 -1.60 26.76
N LEU A 38 6.11 -1.69 27.44
CA LEU A 38 5.01 -2.58 27.08
C LEU A 38 4.35 -2.13 25.77
N GLY A 39 4.03 -0.84 25.66
CA GLY A 39 3.39 -0.28 24.47
C GLY A 39 4.24 -0.46 23.22
N ALA A 40 5.52 -0.09 23.23
CA ALA A 40 6.39 -0.24 22.07
C ALA A 40 6.55 -1.71 21.63
N ARG A 41 6.64 -2.64 22.58
CA ARG A 41 6.72 -4.08 22.27
C ARG A 41 5.42 -4.58 21.65
N ASN A 42 4.28 -4.30 22.29
CA ASN A 42 2.97 -4.74 21.81
C ASN A 42 2.62 -4.10 20.47
N PHE A 43 2.98 -2.83 20.28
CA PHE A 43 2.82 -2.13 19.00
C PHE A 43 3.58 -2.85 17.88
N GLN A 44 4.85 -3.19 18.10
CA GLN A 44 5.64 -3.89 17.09
C GLN A 44 5.10 -5.30 16.82
N THR A 45 4.83 -6.08 17.86
CA THR A 45 4.32 -7.45 17.72
C THR A 45 2.95 -7.47 17.06
N GLY A 46 2.03 -6.61 17.49
CA GLY A 46 0.70 -6.49 16.89
C GLY A 46 0.76 -6.03 15.44
N LEU A 47 1.64 -5.08 15.08
CA LEU A 47 1.75 -4.61 13.70
C LEU A 47 2.31 -5.69 12.78
N THR A 48 3.33 -6.43 13.22
CA THR A 48 3.85 -7.59 12.48
C THR A 48 2.78 -8.68 12.37
N GLY A 49 2.08 -8.98 13.46
CA GLY A 49 0.99 -9.96 13.46
C GLY A 49 -0.14 -9.58 12.51
N ALA A 50 -0.58 -8.32 12.51
CA ALA A 50 -1.61 -7.84 11.61
C ALA A 50 -1.24 -8.01 10.13
N VAL A 51 0.02 -7.69 9.77
CA VAL A 51 0.53 -7.87 8.39
C VAL A 51 0.61 -9.36 8.01
N ASP A 52 1.12 -10.20 8.91
CA ASP A 52 1.26 -11.64 8.66
C ASP A 52 -0.11 -12.30 8.47
N GLN A 53 -1.08 -11.99 9.34
CA GLN A 53 -2.44 -12.53 9.24
C GLN A 53 -3.17 -12.03 8.00
N LEU A 54 -3.02 -10.74 7.66
CA LEU A 54 -3.60 -10.19 6.44
C LEU A 54 -3.04 -10.87 5.19
N THR A 55 -1.74 -11.15 5.17
CA THR A 55 -1.05 -11.87 4.07
C THR A 55 -1.50 -13.33 4.00
N ALA A 56 -1.78 -13.96 5.13
CA ALA A 56 -2.35 -15.30 5.21
C ALA A 56 -3.85 -15.35 4.84
N GLY A 57 -4.47 -14.20 4.59
CA GLY A 57 -5.89 -14.09 4.28
C GLY A 57 -6.80 -14.16 5.51
N ASP A 58 -6.28 -14.06 6.73
CA ASP A 58 -7.08 -14.01 7.97
C ASP A 58 -7.31 -12.55 8.40
N TYR A 59 -8.44 -11.99 7.97
CA TYR A 59 -8.78 -10.59 8.23
C TYR A 59 -9.22 -10.36 9.68
N GLU A 60 -9.96 -11.30 10.28
CA GLU A 60 -10.41 -11.18 11.67
C GLU A 60 -9.22 -11.22 12.63
N ALA A 61 -8.26 -12.13 12.40
CA ALA A 61 -7.04 -12.16 13.18
C ALA A 61 -6.15 -10.94 12.94
N ALA A 62 -6.16 -10.36 11.72
CA ALA A 62 -5.46 -9.11 11.44
C ALA A 62 -6.06 -7.93 12.22
N LEU A 63 -7.39 -7.84 12.28
CA LEU A 63 -8.11 -6.83 13.07
C LEU A 63 -7.83 -6.98 14.58
N ALA A 64 -7.87 -8.21 15.10
CA ALA A 64 -7.57 -8.46 16.50
C ALA A 64 -6.14 -8.03 16.89
N ASN A 65 -5.15 -8.33 16.05
CA ASN A 65 -3.78 -7.84 16.25
C ASN A 65 -3.69 -6.31 16.13
N PHE A 66 -4.47 -5.70 15.24
CA PHE A 66 -4.51 -4.25 15.10
C PHE A 66 -5.13 -3.54 16.32
N ASP A 67 -6.13 -4.13 16.97
CA ASP A 67 -6.69 -3.60 18.23
C ASP A 67 -5.62 -3.53 19.34
N GLU A 68 -4.69 -4.49 19.37
CA GLU A 68 -3.52 -4.44 20.25
C GLU A 68 -2.58 -3.29 19.89
N VAL A 69 -2.37 -3.03 18.59
CA VAL A 69 -1.56 -1.89 18.11
C VAL A 69 -2.19 -0.56 18.53
N GLN A 70 -3.51 -0.41 18.38
CA GLN A 70 -4.25 0.77 18.80
C GLN A 70 -4.11 1.01 20.30
N SER A 71 -4.39 -0.02 21.10
CA SER A 71 -4.26 0.03 22.56
C SER A 71 -2.83 0.37 23.01
N ALA A 72 -1.82 -0.18 22.32
CA ALA A 72 -0.42 0.08 22.58
C ALA A 72 -0.01 1.52 22.22
N ALA A 73 -0.48 2.05 21.08
CA ALA A 73 -0.24 3.42 20.67
C ALA A 73 -0.85 4.42 21.66
N ASP A 74 -2.07 4.16 22.12
CA ASP A 74 -2.77 4.99 23.11
C ASP A 74 -2.03 5.00 24.46
N LEU A 75 -1.53 3.83 24.88
CA LEU A 75 -0.70 3.70 26.09
C LEU A 75 0.59 4.53 25.99
N VAL A 76 1.28 4.46 24.84
CA VAL A 76 2.49 5.26 24.59
C VAL A 76 2.15 6.75 24.54
N ARG A 77 1.05 7.13 23.91
CA ARG A 77 0.61 8.53 23.83
C ARG A 77 0.30 9.10 25.21
N ALA A 78 -0.50 8.40 26.01
CA ALA A 78 -0.84 8.81 27.37
C ALA A 78 0.39 8.97 28.26
N SER A 79 1.40 8.10 28.09
CA SER A 79 2.63 8.13 28.87
C SER A 79 3.46 9.41 28.68
N THR A 80 3.29 10.14 27.57
CA THR A 80 4.00 11.40 27.31
C THR A 80 3.38 12.62 28.01
N GLY A 81 2.11 12.52 28.41
CA GLY A 81 1.31 13.63 28.91
C GLY A 81 1.33 13.80 30.43
N GLY A 82 1.90 12.84 31.18
CA GLY A 82 1.87 12.81 32.64
C GLY A 82 2.50 14.05 33.29
N PRO A 83 1.93 14.59 34.39
CA PRO A 83 2.50 15.76 35.09
C PRO A 83 3.97 15.58 35.48
N GLN A 84 4.38 14.35 35.82
CA GLN A 84 5.75 13.98 36.17
C GLN A 84 6.68 14.08 34.96
N VAL A 85 6.21 13.68 33.76
CA VAL A 85 6.98 13.78 32.50
C VAL A 85 7.12 15.24 32.07
N GLN A 86 6.09 16.05 32.25
CA GLN A 86 6.16 17.50 32.01
C GLN A 86 7.17 18.18 32.93
N LEU A 87 7.18 17.81 34.22
CA LEU A 87 8.13 18.34 35.19
C LEU A 87 9.57 17.94 34.83
N VAL A 88 9.83 16.68 34.48
CA VAL A 88 11.16 16.22 34.03
C VAL A 88 11.59 16.92 32.74
N GLY A 89 10.66 17.14 31.81
CA GLY A 89 10.94 17.87 30.57
C GLY A 89 11.33 19.33 30.78
N SER A 90 11.01 19.91 31.94
CA SER A 90 11.42 21.27 32.31
C SER A 90 12.86 21.36 32.84
N ILE A 91 13.51 20.21 33.10
CA ILE A 91 14.88 20.15 33.60
C ILE A 91 15.87 20.20 32.43
N PRO A 92 16.82 21.17 32.39
CA PRO A 92 17.87 21.21 31.40
C PRO A 92 18.66 19.88 31.35
N GLY A 93 18.74 19.26 30.18
CA GLY A 93 19.38 17.96 29.97
C GLY A 93 18.40 16.80 29.71
N PHE A 94 17.15 16.89 30.19
CA PHE A 94 16.11 15.86 29.95
C PHE A 94 15.05 16.27 28.92
N ALA A 95 14.96 17.56 28.59
CA ALA A 95 14.01 18.10 27.60
C ALA A 95 14.04 17.32 26.27
N THR A 96 15.22 17.12 25.68
CA THR A 96 15.38 16.40 24.40
C THR A 96 14.84 14.97 24.45
N ALA A 97 15.00 14.27 25.58
CA ALA A 97 14.49 12.91 25.72
C ALA A 97 12.96 12.89 25.78
N VAL A 98 12.35 13.84 26.50
CA VAL A 98 10.89 13.99 26.58
C VAL A 98 10.30 14.42 25.23
N ASP A 99 10.97 15.31 24.50
CA ASP A 99 10.52 15.75 23.18
C ASP A 99 10.61 14.63 22.14
N ASN A 100 11.70 13.86 22.12
CA ASN A 100 11.82 12.67 21.27
C ASN A 100 10.74 11.63 21.56
N TRP A 101 10.40 11.43 22.84
CA TRP A 101 9.32 10.54 23.22
C TRP A 101 7.97 11.03 22.71
N ARG A 102 7.66 12.33 22.83
CA ARG A 102 6.44 12.92 22.26
C ARG A 102 6.37 12.74 20.75
N VAL A 103 7.46 13.03 20.04
CA VAL A 103 7.56 12.86 18.59
C VAL A 103 7.31 11.40 18.18
N LEU A 104 7.92 10.43 18.87
CA LEU A 104 7.71 9.00 18.60
C LEU A 104 6.29 8.55 18.91
N ALA A 105 5.66 9.07 19.97
CA ALA A 105 4.28 8.77 20.31
C ALA A 105 3.29 9.31 19.27
N VAL A 106 3.54 10.51 18.74
CA VAL A 106 2.75 11.06 17.63
C VAL A 106 2.93 10.20 16.37
N ALA A 107 4.18 9.87 16.01
CA ALA A 107 4.45 9.01 14.86
C ALA A 107 3.77 7.63 14.98
N ALA A 108 3.76 7.02 16.17
CA ALA A 108 3.05 5.76 16.41
C ALA A 108 1.53 5.91 16.21
N SER A 109 0.94 7.00 16.72
CA SER A 109 -0.48 7.34 16.54
C SER A 109 -0.86 7.53 15.07
N ASP A 110 -0.01 8.22 14.30
CA ASP A 110 -0.24 8.49 12.88
C ASP A 110 -0.13 7.19 12.06
N ILE A 111 0.85 6.32 12.38
CA ILE A 111 0.97 4.99 11.79
C ILE A 111 -0.27 4.16 12.08
N THR A 112 -0.71 4.08 13.34
CA THR A 112 -1.93 3.33 13.71
C THR A 112 -3.14 3.82 12.94
N THR A 113 -3.35 5.14 12.87
CA THR A 113 -4.46 5.73 12.13
C THR A 113 -4.44 5.31 10.66
N SER A 114 -3.27 5.41 10.00
CA SER A 114 -3.12 5.02 8.60
C SER A 114 -3.32 3.51 8.36
N THR A 115 -2.83 2.66 9.26
CA THR A 115 -2.97 1.21 9.19
C THR A 115 -4.43 0.78 9.38
N GLY A 116 -5.15 1.40 10.33
CA GLY A 116 -6.56 1.12 10.56
C GLY A 116 -7.41 1.45 9.34
N GLU A 117 -7.16 2.60 8.71
CA GLU A 117 -7.84 2.98 7.48
C GLU A 117 -7.53 2.04 6.31
N LEU A 118 -6.27 1.60 6.15
CA LEU A 118 -5.89 0.60 5.15
C LEU A 118 -6.58 -0.76 5.39
N LEU A 119 -6.68 -1.20 6.64
CA LEU A 119 -7.40 -2.43 7.01
C LEU A 119 -8.90 -2.30 6.76
N SER A 120 -9.49 -1.14 7.02
CA SER A 120 -10.89 -0.89 6.69
C SER A 120 -11.12 -0.92 5.18
N ILE A 121 -10.31 -0.20 4.39
CA ILE A 121 -10.37 -0.25 2.92
C ILE A 121 -10.28 -1.70 2.43
N PHE A 122 -9.31 -2.47 2.94
CA PHE A 122 -9.21 -3.88 2.56
C PHE A 122 -10.45 -4.69 2.94
N GLY A 123 -10.99 -4.50 4.15
CA GLY A 123 -12.20 -5.16 4.63
C GLY A 123 -13.39 -4.93 3.71
N ASP A 124 -13.62 -3.66 3.35
CA ASP A 124 -14.74 -3.24 2.51
C ASP A 124 -14.58 -3.79 1.09
N LEU A 125 -13.40 -3.61 0.48
CA LEU A 125 -13.15 -4.09 -0.88
C LEU A 125 -13.19 -5.63 -0.97
N SER A 126 -12.73 -6.34 0.06
CA SER A 126 -12.72 -7.81 0.07
C SER A 126 -14.07 -8.43 0.45
N GLY A 127 -15.03 -7.61 0.94
CA GLY A 127 -16.30 -8.07 1.50
C GLY A 127 -16.16 -8.76 2.86
N LYS A 128 -15.02 -8.59 3.55
CA LYS A 128 -14.76 -9.20 4.86
C LYS A 128 -15.24 -8.35 6.04
N SER A 129 -15.58 -7.08 5.83
CA SER A 129 -16.25 -6.22 6.82
C SER A 129 -17.76 -6.47 6.94
N GLY A 130 -18.31 -7.42 6.17
CA GLY A 130 -19.75 -7.65 6.06
C GLY A 130 -20.44 -6.81 4.97
N GLU A 131 -19.68 -5.96 4.27
CA GLU A 131 -20.12 -5.21 3.09
C GLU A 131 -20.03 -6.05 1.80
N VAL A 132 -20.55 -5.48 0.70
CA VAL A 132 -20.49 -6.10 -0.63
C VAL A 132 -19.04 -6.06 -1.13
N LYS A 133 -18.51 -7.25 -1.45
CA LYS A 133 -17.18 -7.39 -2.08
C LYS A 133 -17.10 -6.56 -3.36
N ILE A 134 -15.98 -5.86 -3.56
CA ILE A 134 -15.75 -4.98 -4.72
C ILE A 134 -15.97 -5.66 -6.06
N PHE A 135 -15.76 -6.98 -6.14
CA PHE A 135 -16.03 -7.76 -7.33
C PHE A 135 -17.08 -8.81 -7.05
N SER A 136 -18.21 -8.71 -7.74
CA SER A 136 -19.32 -9.65 -7.65
C SER A 136 -20.01 -9.79 -9.00
N ASP A 137 -20.43 -11.01 -9.35
CA ASP A 137 -21.19 -11.32 -10.58
C ASP A 137 -20.58 -10.73 -11.89
N GLY A 138 -19.25 -10.81 -12.01
CA GLY A 138 -18.52 -10.32 -13.18
C GLY A 138 -18.44 -8.80 -13.30
N ALA A 139 -18.80 -8.05 -12.26
CA ALA A 139 -18.72 -6.60 -12.21
C ALA A 139 -17.88 -6.11 -11.03
N ILE A 140 -17.18 -5.00 -11.24
CA ILE A 140 -16.49 -4.24 -10.20
C ILE A 140 -17.42 -3.12 -9.72
N ASP A 141 -17.57 -2.96 -8.42
CA ASP A 141 -18.38 -1.90 -7.81
C ASP A 141 -17.70 -0.53 -8.01
N ILE A 142 -18.21 0.22 -8.98
CA ILE A 142 -17.73 1.55 -9.34
C ILE A 142 -18.00 2.57 -8.24
N GLU A 143 -19.11 2.45 -7.50
CA GLU A 143 -19.45 3.39 -6.42
C GLU A 143 -18.50 3.23 -5.24
N LEU A 144 -18.14 1.99 -4.89
CA LEU A 144 -17.11 1.72 -3.89
C LEU A 144 -15.74 2.27 -4.33
N LEU A 145 -15.39 2.12 -5.62
CA LEU A 145 -14.17 2.72 -6.16
C LEU A 145 -14.16 4.24 -6.11
N LYS A 146 -15.29 4.92 -6.38
CA LYS A 146 -15.42 6.38 -6.28
C LYS A 146 -15.21 6.90 -4.86
N GLN A 147 -15.38 6.05 -3.84
CA GLN A 147 -15.15 6.40 -2.43
C GLN A 147 -13.67 6.26 -2.01
N LEU A 148 -12.83 5.57 -2.79
CA LEU A 148 -11.42 5.34 -2.45
C LEU A 148 -10.54 6.59 -2.44
N PRO A 149 -10.63 7.54 -3.41
CA PRO A 149 -9.70 8.67 -3.48
C PRO A 149 -9.58 9.49 -2.18
N PRO A 150 -10.66 9.94 -1.52
CA PRO A 150 -10.53 10.70 -0.27
C PRO A 150 -9.95 9.86 0.87
N ARG A 151 -10.24 8.55 0.93
CA ARG A 151 -9.72 7.63 1.95
C ARG A 151 -8.22 7.42 1.79
N VAL A 152 -7.77 7.14 0.58
CA VAL A 152 -6.34 6.98 0.25
C VAL A 152 -5.57 8.30 0.49
N ALA A 153 -6.17 9.46 0.20
CA ALA A 153 -5.57 10.76 0.49
C ALA A 153 -5.38 11.00 2.01
N ALA A 154 -6.35 10.56 2.83
CA ALA A 154 -6.22 10.61 4.29
C ALA A 154 -5.07 9.71 4.79
N VAL A 155 -5.00 8.47 4.31
CA VAL A 155 -3.88 7.53 4.61
C VAL A 155 -2.53 8.15 4.23
N ASN A 156 -2.45 8.76 3.04
CA ASN A 156 -1.23 9.40 2.56
C ASN A 156 -0.78 10.54 3.47
N THR A 157 -1.73 11.35 3.95
CA THR A 157 -1.47 12.44 4.89
C THR A 157 -0.87 11.91 6.20
N SER A 158 -1.52 10.92 6.83
CA SER A 158 -1.04 10.30 8.07
C SER A 158 0.35 9.66 7.92
N ILE A 159 0.63 8.99 6.78
CA ILE A 159 1.96 8.41 6.54
C ILE A 159 3.02 9.50 6.33
N ASN A 160 2.69 10.56 5.59
CA ASN A 160 3.61 11.69 5.40
C ASN A 160 3.94 12.39 6.71
N ASP A 161 2.92 12.61 7.56
CA ASP A 161 3.09 13.17 8.90
C ASP A 161 3.93 12.25 9.77
N SER A 162 3.66 10.94 9.79
CA SER A 162 4.49 9.93 10.48
C SER A 162 5.97 10.03 10.08
N VAL A 163 6.25 10.10 8.77
CA VAL A 163 7.62 10.21 8.25
C VAL A 163 8.26 11.55 8.63
N ALA A 164 7.49 12.64 8.65
CA ALA A 164 7.96 13.95 9.10
C ALA A 164 8.29 13.94 10.59
N GLN A 165 7.42 13.36 11.43
CA GLN A 165 7.66 13.18 12.86
C GLN A 165 8.92 12.37 13.13
N LEU A 166 9.10 11.22 12.46
CA LEU A 166 10.30 10.41 12.62
C LEU A 166 11.59 11.19 12.34
N LYS A 167 11.58 12.15 11.41
CA LYS A 167 12.75 13.02 11.11
C LYS A 167 13.01 14.07 12.18
N LEU A 168 12.01 14.45 12.99
CA LEU A 168 12.17 15.40 14.09
C LEU A 168 12.85 14.79 15.32
N VAL A 169 12.99 13.46 15.38
CA VAL A 169 13.73 12.79 16.45
C VAL A 169 15.16 13.32 16.49
N ASN A 170 15.51 13.99 17.60
CA ASN A 170 16.83 14.54 17.83
C ASN A 170 17.80 13.41 18.22
N THR A 171 18.75 13.15 17.33
CA THR A 171 19.77 12.09 17.51
C THR A 171 21.08 12.64 18.08
N SER A 172 21.01 13.63 18.99
CA SER A 172 22.17 14.22 19.66
C SER A 172 22.26 13.77 21.13
N GLY A 173 23.45 13.90 21.73
CA GLY A 173 23.67 13.59 23.15
C GLY A 173 23.97 12.11 23.45
N PRO A 174 23.89 11.68 24.73
CA PRO A 174 24.38 10.36 25.16
C PRO A 174 23.69 9.16 24.49
N ALA A 175 22.43 9.32 24.08
CA ALA A 175 21.63 8.28 23.41
C ALA A 175 21.61 8.39 21.87
N ALA A 176 22.41 9.30 21.31
CA ALA A 176 22.44 9.64 19.88
C ALA A 176 22.49 8.42 18.95
N GLY A 177 23.43 7.50 19.19
CA GLY A 177 23.64 6.34 18.32
C GLY A 177 22.46 5.38 18.30
N PHE A 178 21.83 5.14 19.45
CA PHE A 178 20.65 4.28 19.55
C PHE A 178 19.45 4.92 18.84
N LEU A 179 19.18 6.20 19.11
CA LEU A 179 18.07 6.93 18.49
C LEU A 179 18.24 7.08 16.98
N ALA A 180 19.47 7.32 16.50
CA ALA A 180 19.78 7.33 15.08
C ALA A 180 19.49 5.97 14.42
N THR A 181 19.82 4.88 15.10
CA THR A 181 19.55 3.51 14.61
C THR A 181 18.04 3.25 14.53
N VAL A 182 17.28 3.60 15.56
CA VAL A 182 15.82 3.44 15.59
C VAL A 182 15.16 4.28 14.51
N GLN A 183 15.53 5.56 14.40
CA GLN A 183 15.03 6.47 13.38
C GLN A 183 15.33 5.94 11.97
N ALA A 184 16.57 5.53 11.70
CA ALA A 184 16.98 5.00 10.40
C ALA A 184 16.19 3.75 10.03
N LYS A 185 15.97 2.84 10.99
CA LYS A 185 15.14 1.64 10.78
C LYS A 185 13.69 2.01 10.48
N ALA A 186 13.07 2.85 11.30
CA ALA A 186 11.68 3.27 11.09
C ALA A 186 11.47 3.94 9.73
N LEU A 187 12.38 4.83 9.32
CA LEU A 187 12.35 5.47 8.00
C LEU A 187 12.58 4.48 6.85
N LYS A 188 13.38 3.43 7.05
CA LYS A 188 13.60 2.39 6.04
C LYS A 188 12.31 1.61 5.77
N GLU A 189 11.53 1.29 6.82
CA GLU A 189 10.26 0.55 6.70
C GLU A 189 9.11 1.45 6.19
N ALA A 190 9.04 2.71 6.60
CA ALA A 190 7.94 3.62 6.23
C ALA A 190 8.01 4.10 4.78
N LYS A 191 9.22 4.31 4.22
CA LYS A 191 9.39 4.86 2.85
C LYS A 191 8.77 4.00 1.74
N PRO A 192 8.90 2.65 1.73
CA PRO A 192 8.19 1.80 0.77
C PRO A 192 6.67 1.99 0.82
N VAL A 193 6.09 2.01 2.03
CA VAL A 193 4.64 2.19 2.22
C VAL A 193 4.20 3.58 1.75
N GLN A 194 4.94 4.62 2.11
CA GLN A 194 4.72 5.99 1.62
C GLN A 194 4.70 6.04 0.09
N ARG A 195 5.69 5.43 -0.59
CA ARG A 195 5.73 5.39 -2.06
C ARG A 195 4.54 4.64 -2.66
N ALA A 196 4.15 3.51 -2.08
CA ALA A 196 3.00 2.73 -2.55
C ALA A 196 1.69 3.52 -2.40
N VAL A 197 1.46 4.14 -1.24
CA VAL A 197 0.26 4.95 -0.97
C VAL A 197 0.25 6.21 -1.82
N SER A 198 1.38 6.88 -2.02
CA SER A 198 1.47 8.02 -2.94
C SER A 198 1.10 7.63 -4.37
N ALA A 199 1.55 6.48 -4.86
CA ALA A 199 1.13 5.97 -6.17
C ALA A 199 -0.38 5.69 -6.22
N LEU A 200 -0.97 5.17 -5.12
CA LEU A 200 -2.42 4.98 -5.03
C LEU A 200 -3.19 6.30 -5.01
N VAL A 201 -2.66 7.38 -4.43
CA VAL A 201 -3.29 8.71 -4.50
C VAL A 201 -3.41 9.17 -5.94
N ASP A 202 -2.38 8.93 -6.76
CA ASP A 202 -2.39 9.31 -8.18
C ASP A 202 -3.31 8.40 -9.01
N LEU A 203 -3.40 7.10 -8.67
CA LEU A 203 -4.15 6.11 -9.43
C LEU A 203 -5.64 6.04 -9.07
N ALA A 204 -5.99 6.11 -7.77
CA ALA A 204 -7.36 5.89 -7.29
C ALA A 204 -8.40 6.77 -7.99
N PRO A 205 -8.15 8.07 -8.26
CA PRO A 205 -9.10 8.92 -8.99
C PRO A 205 -9.35 8.47 -10.44
N LEU A 206 -8.41 7.73 -11.04
CA LEU A 206 -8.47 7.30 -12.44
C LEU A 206 -9.17 5.94 -12.60
N LEU A 207 -9.22 5.14 -11.54
CA LEU A 207 -9.76 3.77 -11.58
C LEU A 207 -11.23 3.72 -12.03
N PRO A 208 -12.16 4.56 -11.54
CA PRO A 208 -13.54 4.50 -11.99
C PRO A 208 -13.68 4.69 -13.51
N ASP A 209 -13.04 5.72 -14.07
CA ASP A 209 -13.10 5.95 -15.52
C ASP A 209 -12.43 4.83 -16.30
N ALA A 210 -11.26 4.36 -15.86
CA ALA A 210 -10.55 3.23 -16.46
C ALA A 210 -11.39 1.93 -16.45
N LEU A 211 -12.34 1.80 -15.54
CA LEU A 211 -13.23 0.64 -15.43
C LEU A 211 -14.65 0.94 -15.97
N GLY A 212 -14.79 1.97 -16.80
CA GLY A 212 -16.01 2.19 -17.57
C GLY A 212 -17.09 3.04 -16.89
N ALA A 213 -16.78 3.76 -15.81
CA ALA A 213 -17.78 4.55 -15.07
C ALA A 213 -18.49 5.65 -15.88
N ASN A 214 -17.83 6.21 -16.91
CA ASN A 214 -18.40 7.26 -17.75
C ASN A 214 -18.75 6.75 -19.16
N THR A 215 -17.88 5.93 -19.73
CA THR A 215 -18.01 5.34 -21.07
C THR A 215 -17.33 3.97 -21.07
N PRO A 216 -17.80 3.00 -21.86
CA PRO A 216 -17.12 1.71 -21.99
C PRO A 216 -15.63 1.88 -22.30
N LYS A 217 -14.76 1.16 -21.59
CA LYS A 217 -13.32 1.11 -21.82
C LYS A 217 -12.90 -0.25 -22.36
N ARG A 218 -12.02 -0.26 -23.34
CA ARG A 218 -11.53 -1.45 -24.04
C ARG A 218 -10.04 -1.61 -23.88
N TYR A 219 -9.61 -2.76 -23.39
CA TYR A 219 -8.20 -3.10 -23.23
C TYR A 219 -7.86 -4.31 -24.09
N LEU A 220 -6.84 -4.16 -24.93
CA LEU A 220 -6.27 -5.27 -25.67
C LEU A 220 -5.26 -6.00 -24.76
N ILE A 221 -5.58 -7.21 -24.35
CA ILE A 221 -4.64 -8.09 -23.66
C ILE A 221 -3.87 -8.88 -24.72
N ALA A 222 -2.57 -8.65 -24.80
CA ALA A 222 -1.64 -9.34 -25.67
C ALA A 222 -0.85 -10.39 -24.88
N ILE A 223 -1.15 -11.67 -25.13
CA ILE A 223 -0.48 -12.79 -24.47
C ILE A 223 0.74 -13.17 -25.32
N GLY A 224 1.92 -12.89 -24.76
CA GLY A 224 3.21 -13.07 -25.38
C GLY A 224 3.75 -14.49 -25.27
N ASN A 225 4.33 -14.99 -26.35
CA ASN A 225 5.13 -16.21 -26.35
C ASN A 225 6.59 -15.88 -26.03
N GLN A 226 7.07 -16.32 -24.87
CA GLN A 226 8.46 -16.11 -24.45
C GLN A 226 9.48 -16.89 -25.29
N ALA A 227 9.07 -17.94 -26.02
CA ALA A 227 9.97 -18.67 -26.94
C ALA A 227 10.38 -17.81 -28.15
N GLU A 228 9.59 -16.80 -28.50
CA GLU A 228 9.90 -15.79 -29.51
C GLU A 228 10.20 -14.46 -28.81
N MET A 229 11.38 -14.39 -28.17
CA MET A 229 11.75 -13.27 -27.33
C MET A 229 11.71 -11.93 -28.07
N ARG A 230 10.92 -11.02 -27.53
CA ARG A 230 10.88 -9.59 -27.87
C ARG A 230 11.04 -8.82 -26.58
N ALA A 231 11.80 -7.72 -26.61
CA ALA A 231 12.03 -6.87 -25.44
C ALA A 231 10.72 -6.30 -24.83
N SER A 232 9.62 -6.27 -25.60
CA SER A 232 8.29 -5.87 -25.13
C SER A 232 7.40 -7.03 -24.63
N GLY A 233 7.98 -8.18 -24.23
CA GLY A 233 7.23 -9.27 -23.59
C GLY A 233 6.95 -10.50 -24.47
N GLY A 234 7.76 -10.76 -25.51
CA GLY A 234 7.57 -11.89 -26.43
C GLY A 234 6.55 -11.61 -27.55
N ALA A 235 6.47 -12.48 -28.56
CA ALA A 235 5.56 -12.28 -29.70
C ALA A 235 4.07 -12.44 -29.29
N PRO A 236 3.15 -11.52 -29.65
CA PRO A 236 1.75 -11.57 -29.22
C PRO A 236 0.98 -12.61 -30.05
N LEU A 237 0.92 -13.85 -29.54
CA LEU A 237 0.32 -14.97 -30.27
C LEU A 237 -1.15 -15.20 -29.94
N THR A 238 -1.65 -14.63 -28.85
CA THR A 238 -3.07 -14.63 -28.50
C THR A 238 -3.46 -13.25 -28.06
N LEU A 239 -4.61 -12.78 -28.54
CA LEU A 239 -5.19 -11.50 -28.20
C LEU A 239 -6.56 -11.70 -27.56
N VAL A 240 -6.87 -10.87 -26.58
CA VAL A 240 -8.15 -10.82 -25.90
C VAL A 240 -8.56 -9.36 -25.76
N LEU A 241 -9.72 -9.00 -26.30
CA LEU A 241 -10.34 -7.71 -26.04
C LEU A 241 -11.16 -7.85 -24.76
N VAL A 242 -10.79 -7.09 -23.73
CA VAL A 242 -11.58 -6.97 -22.50
C VAL A 242 -12.28 -5.62 -22.51
N GLU A 243 -13.58 -5.62 -22.29
CA GLU A 243 -14.39 -4.40 -22.19
C GLU A 243 -14.91 -4.26 -20.76
N PHE A 244 -14.81 -3.04 -20.23
CA PHE A 244 -15.43 -2.63 -18.98
C PHE A 244 -16.52 -1.60 -19.29
N ASP A 245 -17.75 -1.87 -18.89
CA ASP A 245 -18.89 -0.96 -19.00
C ASP A 245 -19.58 -0.85 -17.63
N ASP A 246 -19.47 0.31 -16.99
CA ASP A 246 -19.88 0.53 -15.59
C ASP A 246 -19.38 -0.58 -14.65
N GLY A 247 -18.10 -0.93 -14.76
CA GLY A 247 -17.45 -1.99 -13.98
C GLY A 247 -17.76 -3.41 -14.43
N ARG A 248 -18.76 -3.65 -15.29
CA ARG A 248 -19.06 -4.97 -15.84
C ARG A 248 -18.01 -5.40 -16.84
N ILE A 249 -17.43 -6.58 -16.62
CA ILE A 249 -16.37 -7.14 -17.44
C ILE A 249 -16.97 -8.03 -18.53
N SER A 250 -16.58 -7.80 -19.78
CA SER A 250 -16.89 -8.71 -20.90
C SER A 250 -15.67 -8.99 -21.76
N ILE A 251 -15.70 -10.12 -22.49
CA ILE A 251 -14.64 -10.54 -23.41
C ILE A 251 -15.26 -10.75 -24.80
N PRO A 252 -15.54 -9.67 -25.54
CA PRO A 252 -16.24 -9.76 -26.82
C PRO A 252 -15.41 -10.44 -27.91
N ILE A 253 -14.08 -10.32 -27.88
CA ILE A 253 -13.20 -10.86 -28.92
C ILE A 253 -12.00 -11.54 -28.28
N LYS A 254 -11.70 -12.76 -28.73
CA LYS A 254 -10.49 -13.49 -28.32
C LYS A 254 -10.07 -14.50 -29.38
N GLY A 255 -8.78 -14.77 -29.49
CA GLY A 255 -8.28 -15.81 -30.37
C GLY A 255 -6.78 -15.77 -30.58
N GLN A 256 -6.28 -16.80 -31.26
CA GLN A 256 -4.93 -16.83 -31.78
C GLN A 256 -4.77 -15.78 -32.87
N THR A 257 -3.68 -15.02 -32.80
CA THR A 257 -3.37 -13.96 -33.76
C THR A 257 -3.32 -14.53 -35.18
N SER A 258 -2.62 -15.65 -35.40
CA SER A 258 -2.31 -16.11 -36.75
C SER A 258 -3.48 -16.72 -37.53
N THR A 259 -4.39 -17.45 -36.88
CA THR A 259 -5.39 -18.30 -37.56
C THR A 259 -6.82 -17.87 -37.32
N GLN A 260 -7.13 -17.33 -36.14
CA GLN A 260 -8.50 -17.00 -35.74
C GLN A 260 -8.80 -15.52 -35.95
N LEU A 261 -7.85 -14.65 -35.61
CA LEU A 261 -8.02 -13.20 -35.72
C LEU A 261 -7.52 -12.63 -37.05
N TYR A 262 -6.51 -13.24 -37.68
CA TYR A 262 -5.96 -12.77 -38.96
C TYR A 262 -5.85 -13.89 -40.02
N PRO A 263 -6.98 -14.51 -40.44
CA PRO A 263 -7.00 -15.57 -41.46
C PRO A 263 -6.66 -15.04 -42.87
N PRO A 264 -6.17 -15.88 -43.82
CA PRO A 264 -6.08 -17.35 -43.75
C PRO A 264 -4.91 -17.88 -42.90
N LEU A 265 -3.78 -17.19 -42.85
CA LEU A 265 -2.72 -17.41 -41.85
C LEU A 265 -1.85 -16.16 -41.82
N ASN A 266 -1.79 -15.48 -40.68
CA ASN A 266 -0.98 -14.27 -40.52
C ASN A 266 -1.22 -13.26 -41.64
N ALA A 267 -2.49 -12.98 -41.97
CA ALA A 267 -2.80 -11.98 -42.97
C ALA A 267 -2.13 -10.64 -42.59
N PRO A 268 -1.37 -10.01 -43.51
CA PRO A 268 -0.74 -8.73 -43.24
C PRO A 268 -1.80 -7.66 -42.98
N VAL A 269 -1.54 -6.82 -41.99
CA VAL A 269 -2.31 -5.61 -41.73
C VAL A 269 -1.45 -4.39 -41.91
N GLN A 270 -2.11 -3.30 -42.28
CA GLN A 270 -1.51 -1.98 -42.38
C GLN A 270 -1.78 -1.21 -41.09
N TRP A 271 -0.77 -0.61 -40.50
CA TRP A 271 -0.97 0.20 -39.31
C TRP A 271 -0.05 1.40 -39.20
N TRP A 272 -0.40 2.28 -38.27
CA TRP A 272 0.42 3.42 -37.89
C TRP A 272 0.84 3.29 -36.42
N GLY A 273 2.13 3.50 -36.18
CA GLY A 273 2.69 3.63 -34.84
C GLY A 273 3.05 5.08 -34.51
N PRO A 274 3.48 5.36 -33.27
CA PRO A 274 3.68 6.72 -32.77
C PRO A 274 4.79 7.50 -33.48
N ALA A 275 5.83 6.82 -33.97
CA ALA A 275 6.92 7.36 -34.79
C ALA A 275 7.67 6.21 -35.47
N GLY A 276 8.54 6.46 -36.45
CA GLY A 276 9.31 5.38 -37.10
C GLY A 276 10.12 4.54 -36.09
N ASN A 277 10.26 3.24 -36.33
CA ASN A 277 11.01 2.32 -35.45
C ASN A 277 12.51 2.33 -35.84
N PRO A 278 13.41 2.95 -35.07
CA PRO A 278 14.83 3.04 -35.43
C PRO A 278 15.57 1.70 -35.37
N PHE A 279 15.02 0.71 -34.65
CA PHE A 279 15.58 -0.64 -34.57
C PHE A 279 15.18 -1.50 -35.78
N PHE A 280 14.10 -1.13 -36.46
CA PHE A 280 13.62 -1.75 -37.69
C PHE A 280 13.21 -0.67 -38.70
N PRO A 281 14.18 0.10 -39.25
CA PRO A 281 13.89 1.30 -40.06
C PRO A 281 13.12 1.01 -41.35
N THR A 282 13.25 -0.22 -41.83
CA THR A 282 12.59 -0.72 -43.03
C THR A 282 11.25 -1.39 -42.75
N ASN A 283 10.77 -1.39 -41.50
CA ASN A 283 9.47 -1.98 -41.16
C ASN A 283 8.38 -1.25 -41.94
N PRO A 284 7.74 -1.91 -42.93
CA PRO A 284 6.78 -1.25 -43.81
C PRO A 284 5.44 -0.98 -43.10
N ARG A 285 5.26 -1.46 -41.86
CA ARG A 285 3.97 -1.53 -41.13
C ARG A 285 2.84 -2.12 -41.97
N ASN A 286 3.22 -3.03 -42.86
CA ASN A 286 2.37 -3.91 -43.64
C ASN A 286 2.82 -5.34 -43.40
N ALA A 287 2.38 -5.93 -42.30
CA ALA A 287 2.89 -7.21 -41.85
C ALA A 287 1.89 -7.87 -40.90
N PRO A 288 2.08 -9.14 -40.54
CA PRO A 288 1.19 -9.80 -39.61
C PRO A 288 1.24 -9.14 -38.22
N MET A 289 0.10 -9.05 -37.52
CA MET A 289 -0.02 -8.44 -36.18
C MET A 289 1.04 -8.90 -35.17
N VAL A 290 1.52 -10.15 -35.27
CA VAL A 290 2.57 -10.70 -34.41
C VAL A 290 3.90 -9.92 -34.43
N VAL A 291 4.16 -9.10 -35.46
CA VAL A 291 5.37 -8.27 -35.55
C VAL A 291 5.19 -6.84 -35.05
N ALA A 292 3.99 -6.49 -34.58
CA ALA A 292 3.67 -5.13 -34.14
C ALA A 292 4.40 -4.72 -32.84
N ASN A 293 5.09 -5.63 -32.15
CA ASN A 293 5.81 -5.34 -30.91
C ASN A 293 7.34 -5.45 -31.03
N THR A 294 7.90 -5.08 -32.18
CA THR A 294 9.34 -5.15 -32.43
C THR A 294 10.15 -4.06 -31.72
N HIS A 295 9.53 -2.98 -31.27
CA HIS A 295 10.22 -1.91 -30.55
C HIS A 295 10.54 -2.34 -29.10
N PRO A 296 11.74 -2.04 -28.56
CA PRO A 296 12.10 -2.47 -27.20
C PRO A 296 11.34 -1.74 -26.09
N SER A 297 10.87 -0.51 -26.34
CA SER A 297 9.95 0.18 -25.44
C SER A 297 8.53 -0.38 -25.55
N LEU A 298 8.01 -0.91 -24.43
CA LEU A 298 6.62 -1.38 -24.33
C LEU A 298 5.60 -0.30 -24.69
N LEU A 299 5.84 0.97 -24.33
CA LEU A 299 4.93 2.06 -24.69
C LEU A 299 4.79 2.25 -26.21
N TYR A 300 5.90 2.09 -26.95
CA TYR A 300 5.86 2.13 -28.42
C TYR A 300 5.17 0.89 -28.97
N SER A 301 5.59 -0.29 -28.52
CA SER A 301 5.02 -1.56 -28.97
C SER A 301 3.53 -1.69 -28.67
N ALA A 302 3.03 -1.16 -27.55
CA ALA A 302 1.61 -1.09 -27.21
C ALA A 302 0.83 -0.26 -28.24
N ARG A 303 1.35 0.90 -28.64
CA ARG A 303 0.71 1.75 -29.64
C ARG A 303 0.74 1.13 -31.03
N GLU A 304 1.84 0.48 -31.40
CA GLU A 304 1.95 -0.27 -32.66
C GLU A 304 0.98 -1.46 -32.67
N MET A 305 0.85 -2.21 -31.56
CA MET A 305 -0.14 -3.29 -31.41
C MET A 305 -1.58 -2.76 -31.49
N SER A 306 -1.90 -1.65 -30.83
CA SER A 306 -3.21 -0.99 -30.95
C SER A 306 -3.49 -0.56 -32.40
N GLY A 307 -2.51 0.02 -33.08
CA GLY A 307 -2.63 0.36 -34.49
C GLY A 307 -2.86 -0.86 -35.39
N ALA A 308 -2.12 -1.94 -35.17
CA ALA A 308 -2.27 -3.18 -35.94
C ALA A 308 -3.59 -3.90 -35.66
N TRP A 309 -4.10 -3.80 -34.43
CA TRP A 309 -5.45 -4.22 -34.07
C TRP A 309 -6.52 -3.47 -34.86
N ILE A 310 -6.47 -2.13 -34.87
CA ILE A 310 -7.38 -1.29 -35.65
C ILE A 310 -7.24 -1.57 -37.16
N GLY A 311 -6.01 -1.76 -37.65
CA GLY A 311 -5.72 -2.12 -39.04
C GLY A 311 -6.24 -3.51 -39.44
N GLY A 312 -6.61 -4.34 -38.47
CA GLY A 312 -7.34 -5.59 -38.65
C GLY A 312 -8.86 -5.45 -38.67
N ASP A 313 -9.37 -4.21 -38.78
CA ASP A 313 -10.79 -3.86 -38.69
C ASP A 313 -11.44 -4.21 -37.34
N TYR A 314 -10.64 -4.22 -36.26
CA TYR A 314 -11.14 -4.41 -34.90
C TYR A 314 -11.43 -3.07 -34.18
N PRO A 315 -12.27 -3.07 -33.12
CA PRO A 315 -12.61 -1.85 -32.39
C PRO A 315 -11.39 -1.17 -31.75
N GLU A 316 -11.42 0.16 -31.66
CA GLU A 316 -10.41 0.92 -30.93
C GLU A 316 -10.31 0.47 -29.45
N VAL A 317 -9.12 0.64 -28.88
CA VAL A 317 -8.79 0.27 -27.51
C VAL A 317 -8.15 1.43 -26.76
N ASP A 318 -8.53 1.59 -25.49
CA ASP A 318 -8.03 2.61 -24.56
C ASP A 318 -6.63 2.25 -24.01
N GLY A 319 -6.24 0.98 -24.07
CA GLY A 319 -4.94 0.53 -23.61
C GLY A 319 -4.57 -0.87 -24.07
N VAL A 320 -3.29 -1.21 -23.89
CA VAL A 320 -2.76 -2.54 -24.16
C VAL A 320 -2.09 -3.06 -22.90
N ILE A 321 -2.43 -4.30 -22.52
CA ILE A 321 -1.86 -5.02 -21.39
C ILE A 321 -1.12 -6.22 -21.96
N THR A 322 0.16 -6.40 -21.64
CA THR A 322 0.92 -7.58 -22.04
C THR A 322 0.96 -8.58 -20.90
N LEU A 323 0.66 -9.84 -21.18
CA LEU A 323 0.79 -10.96 -20.24
C LEU A 323 1.70 -12.02 -20.84
N ASP A 324 2.42 -12.74 -19.97
CA ASP A 324 3.15 -13.94 -20.35
C ASP A 324 2.75 -15.12 -19.45
N LEU A 325 3.29 -16.30 -19.72
CA LEU A 325 2.99 -17.51 -18.96
C LEU A 325 3.41 -17.39 -17.49
N SER A 326 4.49 -16.67 -17.20
CA SER A 326 4.92 -16.39 -15.82
C SER A 326 3.91 -15.53 -15.08
N SER A 327 3.36 -14.52 -15.75
CA SER A 327 2.32 -13.63 -15.23
C SER A 327 1.02 -14.40 -14.98
N ILE A 328 0.62 -15.26 -15.91
CA ILE A 328 -0.57 -16.12 -15.77
C ILE A 328 -0.39 -17.08 -14.59
N ALA A 329 0.78 -17.73 -14.46
CA ALA A 329 1.08 -18.61 -13.33
C ALA A 329 1.05 -17.85 -11.98
N ALA A 330 1.56 -16.63 -11.94
CA ALA A 330 1.50 -15.79 -10.75
C ALA A 330 0.05 -15.44 -10.36
N VAL A 331 -0.80 -15.14 -11.33
CA VAL A 331 -2.24 -14.91 -11.09
C VAL A 331 -2.92 -16.17 -10.56
N LEU A 332 -2.69 -17.34 -11.17
CA LEU A 332 -3.26 -18.61 -10.71
C LEU A 332 -2.83 -18.96 -9.28
N ASN A 333 -1.55 -18.76 -8.94
CA ASN A 333 -1.07 -18.94 -7.57
C ASN A 333 -1.76 -18.00 -6.56
N ALA A 334 -2.16 -16.81 -6.98
CA ALA A 334 -2.80 -15.82 -6.11
C ALA A 334 -4.29 -16.06 -5.92
N ILE A 335 -5.01 -16.50 -6.96
CA ILE A 335 -6.46 -16.72 -6.91
C ILE A 335 -6.84 -18.15 -6.49
N GLY A 336 -5.88 -19.07 -6.52
CA GLY A 336 -6.11 -20.49 -6.31
C GLY A 336 -6.56 -21.22 -7.58
N PRO A 337 -6.84 -22.53 -7.45
CA PRO A 337 -7.17 -23.36 -8.60
C PRO A 337 -8.46 -22.91 -9.31
N ILE A 338 -8.50 -23.08 -10.63
CA ILE A 338 -9.65 -22.80 -11.48
C ILE A 338 -10.21 -24.08 -12.09
N ALA A 339 -11.53 -24.15 -12.23
CA ALA A 339 -12.18 -25.28 -12.89
C ALA A 339 -12.07 -25.15 -14.43
N SER A 340 -11.46 -26.15 -15.06
CA SER A 340 -11.41 -26.32 -16.51
C SER A 340 -12.31 -27.48 -16.93
N PRO A 341 -13.25 -27.26 -17.87
CA PRO A 341 -14.03 -28.35 -18.46
C PRO A 341 -13.17 -29.43 -19.15
N THR A 342 -11.99 -29.05 -19.63
CA THR A 342 -11.10 -29.94 -20.39
C THR A 342 -10.05 -30.62 -19.50
N TYR A 343 -9.53 -29.91 -18.50
CA TYR A 343 -8.36 -30.34 -17.72
C TYR A 343 -8.68 -30.65 -16.25
N GLY A 344 -9.92 -30.46 -15.81
CA GLY A 344 -10.28 -30.55 -14.39
C GLY A 344 -9.85 -29.30 -13.63
N GLU A 345 -9.46 -29.45 -12.36
CA GLU A 345 -8.94 -28.35 -11.56
C GLU A 345 -7.47 -28.06 -11.95
N VAL A 346 -7.16 -26.81 -12.30
CA VAL A 346 -5.82 -26.34 -12.74
C VAL A 346 -5.37 -25.10 -11.98
#